data_AF-A0A8D0VN59-F1
#
_entry.id   AF-A0A8D0VN59-F1
#
_cell.length_a   1.000
_cell.length_b   1.000
_cell.length_c   1.000
_cell.angle_alpha   90.00
_cell.angle_beta   90.00
_cell.angle_gamma   90.00
#
_symmetry.space_group_name_H-M   'P 1'
#
loop_
_entity.id
_entity.type
_entity.pdbx_description
1 polymer ?
#
loop_
_entity_poly.entity_id
_entity_poly.type
_entity_poly.pdbx_seq_one_letter_code
_entity_poly.pdbx_strand_id
1 'polypeptide(L)'
;MNNQKAVAALLQECKQVLDQLLLEASDVSEEDKREDQRCRASLPSELRTLIQEAKEMKWPFVPEKWQYKQAVGPEDKTNLQDVIGAGLQQLLASLKASILVRDCATASAIVFLSDRFLYGLDVSSELLRVAKGLHKLQPATPIAPQVVIRQARVSMHSGKLLKAEYILSSLISNSGATGTWLYRNESDKVLVQSVCIQIRGQILQKLGMVVKHLLCPRLI
;
A
#
# COMPACT_ATOMS: atom_id res chain seq x y z
N MET A 1 22.52 -0.80 -1.62
CA MET A 1 22.55 0.65 -1.29
C MET A 1 22.13 1.56 -2.44
N ASN A 2 22.59 1.36 -3.69
CA ASN A 2 22.21 2.25 -4.82
C ASN A 2 20.72 2.16 -5.20
N ASN A 3 20.11 0.97 -5.14
CA ASN A 3 18.70 0.80 -5.52
C ASN A 3 17.73 1.48 -4.53
N GLN A 4 17.98 1.37 -3.22
CA GLN A 4 17.15 2.03 -2.19
C GLN A 4 17.12 3.56 -2.35
N LYS A 5 18.30 4.19 -2.54
CA LYS A 5 18.40 5.64 -2.73
C LYS A 5 17.71 6.09 -4.02
N ALA A 6 17.86 5.34 -5.11
CA ALA A 6 17.19 5.63 -6.37
C ALA A 6 15.66 5.56 -6.24
N VAL A 7 15.14 4.51 -5.58
CA VAL A 7 13.71 4.37 -5.31
C VAL A 7 13.19 5.50 -4.41
N ALA A 8 13.92 5.85 -3.36
CA ALA A 8 13.55 6.95 -2.48
C ALA A 8 13.50 8.29 -3.24
N ALA A 9 14.45 8.54 -4.15
CA ALA A 9 14.46 9.72 -5.00
C ALA A 9 13.23 9.77 -5.92
N LEU A 10 12.87 8.66 -6.59
CA LEU A 10 11.67 8.58 -7.43
C LEU A 10 10.37 8.84 -6.65
N LEU A 11 10.25 8.29 -5.44
CA LEU A 11 9.09 8.54 -4.57
C LEU A 11 9.03 10.00 -4.12
N GLN A 12 10.18 10.63 -3.87
CA GLN A 12 10.25 12.05 -3.53
C GLN A 12 9.88 12.93 -4.71
N GLU A 13 10.29 12.59 -5.94
CA GLU A 13 9.82 13.26 -7.16
C GLU A 13 8.31 13.13 -7.30
N CYS A 14 7.74 11.93 -7.14
CA CYS A 14 6.29 11.73 -7.15
C CYS A 14 5.58 12.63 -6.14
N LYS A 15 6.18 12.82 -4.95
CA LYS A 15 5.65 13.70 -3.93
C LYS A 15 5.68 15.17 -4.33
N GLN A 16 6.76 15.62 -4.98
CA GLN A 16 6.90 16.98 -5.49
C GLN A 16 5.89 17.26 -6.60
N VAL A 17 5.70 16.33 -7.53
CA VAL A 17 4.65 16.43 -8.56
C VAL A 17 3.27 16.58 -7.90
N LEU A 18 2.97 15.79 -6.86
CA LEU A 18 1.72 15.94 -6.12
C LEU A 18 1.57 17.31 -5.44
N ASP A 19 2.65 17.89 -4.89
CA ASP A 19 2.59 19.23 -4.29
C ASP A 19 2.35 20.32 -5.35
N GLN A 20 2.92 20.16 -6.54
CA GLN A 20 2.70 21.07 -7.67
C GLN A 20 1.25 20.99 -8.18
N LEU A 21 0.72 19.78 -8.38
CA LEU A 21 -0.66 19.57 -8.83
C LEU A 21 -1.72 20.07 -7.84
N LEU A 22 -1.38 20.20 -6.55
CA LEU A 22 -2.25 20.81 -5.54
C LEU A 22 -2.36 22.33 -5.70
N LEU A 23 -1.37 22.98 -6.32
CA LEU A 23 -1.34 24.43 -6.57
C LEU A 23 -1.89 24.79 -7.94
N GLU A 24 -1.74 23.89 -8.92
CA GLU A 24 -2.10 24.14 -10.31
C GLU A 24 -3.56 23.76 -10.63
N ALA A 25 -4.18 24.53 -11.53
CA ALA A 25 -5.47 24.20 -12.10
C ALA A 25 -5.41 22.85 -12.85
N SER A 26 -6.55 22.18 -12.98
CA SER A 26 -6.63 20.88 -13.64
C SER A 26 -6.49 21.02 -15.15
N ASP A 27 -5.26 21.14 -15.64
CA ASP A 27 -4.92 20.99 -17.05
C ASP A 27 -3.97 19.80 -17.21
N VAL A 28 -4.43 18.76 -17.90
CA VAL A 28 -3.66 17.53 -18.14
C VAL A 28 -3.28 17.53 -19.61
N SER A 29 -1.98 17.59 -19.90
CA SER A 29 -1.51 17.65 -21.28
C SER A 29 -1.75 16.33 -22.03
N GLU A 30 -1.92 16.40 -23.35
CA GLU A 30 -2.02 15.19 -24.17
C GLU A 30 -0.72 14.36 -24.15
N GLU A 31 0.42 14.99 -23.89
CA GLU A 31 1.70 14.30 -23.74
C GLU A 31 1.70 13.45 -22.45
N ASP A 32 1.19 13.98 -21.34
CA ASP A 32 1.06 13.23 -20.08
C ASP A 32 0.15 12.01 -20.24
N LYS A 33 -0.93 12.15 -21.00
CA LYS A 33 -1.85 11.03 -21.31
C LYS A 33 -1.17 9.94 -22.14
N ARG A 34 -0.38 10.32 -23.13
CA ARG A 34 0.38 9.36 -23.96
C ARG A 34 1.43 8.64 -23.13
N GLU A 35 2.14 9.37 -22.26
CA GLU A 35 3.16 8.79 -21.41
C GLU A 35 2.56 7.83 -20.36
N ASP A 36 1.42 8.15 -19.75
CA ASP A 36 0.71 7.22 -18.85
C ASP A 36 0.28 5.94 -19.56
N GLN A 37 -0.27 6.05 -20.78
CA GLN A 37 -0.63 4.88 -21.59
C GLN A 37 0.59 4.03 -21.94
N ARG A 38 1.71 4.65 -22.34
CA ARG A 38 2.96 3.97 -22.67
C ARG A 38 3.53 3.25 -21.45
N CYS A 39 3.60 3.95 -20.32
CA CYS A 39 4.08 3.38 -19.06
C CYS A 39 3.24 2.17 -18.64
N ARG A 40 1.90 2.27 -18.72
CA ARG A 40 1.00 1.14 -18.41
C ARG A 40 1.16 -0.02 -19.38
N ALA A 41 1.29 0.25 -20.67
CA ALA A 41 1.42 -0.78 -21.70
C ALA A 41 2.72 -1.60 -21.57
N SER A 42 3.78 -0.97 -21.08
CA SER A 42 5.08 -1.63 -20.85
C SER A 42 5.10 -2.57 -19.63
N LEU A 43 4.08 -2.52 -18.77
CA LEU A 43 4.00 -3.41 -17.61
C LEU A 43 3.67 -4.85 -18.06
N PRO A 44 4.32 -5.87 -17.45
CA PRO A 44 3.93 -7.26 -17.59
C PRO A 44 2.43 -7.45 -17.37
N SER A 45 1.81 -8.37 -18.12
CA SER A 45 0.36 -8.64 -18.03
C SER A 45 -0.09 -8.94 -16.60
N GLU A 46 0.72 -9.71 -15.85
CA GLU A 46 0.45 -10.03 -14.45
C GLU A 46 0.36 -8.78 -13.56
N LEU A 47 1.30 -7.83 -13.70
CA LEU A 47 1.26 -6.57 -12.94
C LEU A 47 0.09 -5.69 -13.35
N ARG A 48 -0.28 -5.66 -14.65
CA ARG A 48 -1.47 -4.93 -15.11
C ARG A 48 -2.75 -5.49 -14.49
N THR A 49 -2.88 -6.81 -14.46
CA THR A 49 -4.01 -7.48 -13.80
C THR A 49 -4.05 -7.12 -12.31
N LEU A 50 -2.93 -7.25 -11.59
CA LEU A 50 -2.86 -6.92 -10.17
C LEU A 50 -3.21 -5.45 -9.88
N ILE A 51 -2.80 -4.50 -10.73
CA ILE A 51 -3.15 -3.08 -10.59
C ILE A 51 -4.66 -2.91 -10.71
N GLN A 52 -5.27 -3.56 -11.70
CA GLN A 52 -6.72 -3.49 -11.90
C GLN A 52 -7.47 -4.09 -10.70
N GLU A 53 -7.04 -5.23 -10.19
CA GLU A 53 -7.64 -5.86 -9.01
C GLU A 53 -7.50 -5.02 -7.73
N ALA A 54 -6.33 -4.38 -7.55
CA ALA A 54 -6.07 -3.47 -6.46
C ALA A 54 -6.97 -2.21 -6.57
N LYS A 55 -7.15 -1.67 -7.79
CA LYS A 55 -8.05 -0.54 -8.07
C LYS A 55 -9.52 -0.88 -7.79
N GLU A 56 -9.92 -2.11 -8.07
CA GLU A 56 -11.24 -2.66 -7.75
C GLU A 56 -11.41 -3.03 -6.27
N MET A 57 -10.40 -2.80 -5.42
CA MET A 57 -10.45 -3.10 -3.99
C MET A 57 -10.81 -4.57 -3.72
N LYS A 58 -10.30 -5.51 -4.55
CA LYS A 58 -10.64 -6.94 -4.42
C LYS A 58 -10.26 -7.54 -3.07
N TRP A 59 -9.20 -7.02 -2.44
CA TRP A 59 -8.65 -7.54 -1.19
C TRP A 59 -7.99 -6.41 -0.38
N PRO A 60 -8.05 -6.44 0.97
CA PRO A 60 -7.45 -5.41 1.82
C PRO A 60 -5.91 -5.55 1.97
N PHE A 61 -5.35 -6.69 1.58
CA PHE A 61 -3.92 -6.99 1.54
C PHE A 61 -3.56 -7.74 0.27
N VAL A 62 -2.42 -7.45 -0.35
CA VAL A 62 -1.94 -8.18 -1.53
C VAL A 62 -1.75 -9.66 -1.14
N PRO A 63 -2.57 -10.58 -1.68
CA PRO A 63 -2.51 -11.97 -1.29
C PRO A 63 -1.35 -12.65 -1.99
N GLU A 64 -0.59 -13.50 -1.30
CA GLU A 64 0.32 -14.41 -2.01
C GLU A 64 -0.48 -15.48 -2.77
N LYS A 65 0.01 -15.97 -3.92
CA LYS A 65 -0.72 -16.96 -4.75
C LYS A 65 -1.10 -18.24 -4.00
N TRP A 66 -0.28 -18.64 -3.03
CA TRP A 66 -0.48 -19.80 -2.18
C TRP A 66 -1.30 -19.51 -0.91
N GLN A 67 -1.54 -18.24 -0.55
CA GLN A 67 -2.02 -17.85 0.78
C GLN A 67 -3.38 -18.44 1.17
N TYR A 68 -4.24 -18.71 0.18
CA TYR A 68 -5.60 -19.20 0.40
C TYR A 68 -5.92 -20.51 -0.35
N LYS A 69 -4.92 -21.17 -0.95
CA LYS A 69 -5.11 -22.44 -1.68
C LYS A 69 -4.77 -23.63 -0.79
N GLN A 70 -5.67 -24.61 -0.70
CA GLN A 70 -5.43 -25.86 0.03
C GLN A 70 -4.49 -26.82 -0.73
N ALA A 71 -4.59 -26.86 -2.07
CA ALA A 71 -3.69 -27.63 -2.93
C ALA A 71 -2.79 -26.67 -3.71
N VAL A 72 -1.55 -26.50 -3.25
CA VAL A 72 -0.56 -25.58 -3.83
C VAL A 72 0.17 -26.29 -4.96
N GLY A 73 -0.02 -25.82 -6.19
CA GLY A 73 0.72 -26.28 -7.36
C GLY A 73 2.12 -25.66 -7.47
N PRO A 74 2.99 -26.15 -8.38
CA PRO A 74 4.30 -25.53 -8.61
C PRO A 74 4.20 -24.07 -9.08
N GLU A 75 3.15 -23.70 -9.82
CA GLU A 75 2.92 -22.32 -10.29
C GLU A 75 2.55 -21.34 -9.14
N ASP A 76 1.96 -21.87 -8.07
CA ASP A 76 1.54 -21.10 -6.89
C ASP A 76 2.71 -20.76 -5.95
N LYS A 77 3.89 -21.35 -6.18
CA LYS A 77 5.11 -21.07 -5.41
C LYS A 77 5.85 -19.82 -5.87
N THR A 78 5.42 -19.21 -6.97
CA THR A 78 5.99 -17.94 -7.44
C THR A 78 5.62 -16.82 -6.45
N ASN A 79 6.63 -16.18 -5.86
CA ASN A 79 6.45 -15.13 -4.88
C ASN A 79 6.09 -13.82 -5.60
N LEU A 80 4.99 -13.17 -5.20
CA LEU A 80 4.60 -11.89 -5.79
C LEU A 80 5.65 -10.80 -5.59
N GLN A 81 6.46 -10.91 -4.53
CA GLN A 81 7.58 -10.00 -4.30
C GLN A 81 8.66 -10.08 -5.38
N ASP A 82 8.85 -11.24 -6.02
CA ASP A 82 9.83 -11.39 -7.10
C ASP A 82 9.33 -10.69 -8.37
N VAL A 83 8.04 -10.85 -8.68
CA VAL A 83 7.39 -10.17 -9.82
C VAL A 83 7.36 -8.66 -9.61
N ILE A 84 6.98 -8.20 -8.42
CA ILE A 84 6.98 -6.76 -8.07
C ILE A 84 8.42 -6.22 -8.05
N GLY A 85 9.38 -6.98 -7.53
CA GLY A 85 10.79 -6.58 -7.49
C GLY A 85 11.39 -6.41 -8.88
N ALA A 86 11.12 -7.35 -9.78
CA ALA A 86 11.56 -7.27 -11.18
C ALA A 86 10.91 -6.11 -11.94
N GLY A 87 9.64 -5.80 -11.64
CA GLY A 87 8.88 -4.72 -12.28
C GLY A 87 8.95 -3.35 -11.58
N LEU A 88 9.70 -3.21 -10.49
CA LEU A 88 9.58 -2.05 -9.59
C LEU A 88 9.83 -0.71 -10.29
N GLN A 89 10.87 -0.62 -11.12
CA GLN A 89 11.20 0.63 -11.83
C GLN A 89 10.06 1.05 -12.76
N GLN A 90 9.46 0.10 -13.49
CA GLN A 90 8.34 0.36 -14.37
C GLN A 90 7.05 0.69 -13.60
N LEU A 91 6.83 0.08 -12.43
CA LEU A 91 5.74 0.43 -11.53
C LEU A 91 5.88 1.88 -11.02
N LEU A 92 7.08 2.31 -10.63
CA LEU A 92 7.32 3.69 -10.17
C LEU A 92 7.20 4.71 -11.31
N ALA A 93 7.63 4.36 -12.52
CA ALA A 93 7.40 5.18 -13.71
C ALA A 93 5.90 5.33 -13.99
N SER A 94 5.16 4.22 -13.95
CA SER A 94 3.69 4.23 -14.11
C SER A 94 3.00 4.99 -12.97
N LEU A 95 3.50 4.95 -11.74
CA LEU A 95 2.99 5.73 -10.62
C LEU A 95 3.11 7.23 -10.90
N LYS A 96 4.29 7.68 -11.33
CA LYS A 96 4.54 9.09 -11.66
C LYS A 96 3.65 9.54 -12.83
N ALA A 97 3.55 8.74 -13.89
CA ALA A 97 2.71 9.06 -15.03
C ALA A 97 1.22 9.14 -14.65
N SER A 98 0.73 8.20 -13.82
CA SER A 98 -0.65 8.22 -13.31
C SER A 98 -0.93 9.42 -12.40
N ILE A 99 0.04 9.89 -11.63
CA ILE A 99 -0.06 11.13 -10.84
C ILE A 99 -0.22 12.34 -11.77
N LEU A 100 0.60 12.45 -12.81
CA LEU A 100 0.56 13.58 -13.76
C LEU A 100 -0.80 13.72 -14.44
N VAL A 101 -1.42 12.60 -14.83
CA VAL A 101 -2.77 12.59 -15.42
C VAL A 101 -3.89 12.61 -14.38
N ARG A 102 -3.56 12.81 -13.10
CA ARG A 102 -4.49 12.86 -11.96
C ARG A 102 -5.34 11.58 -11.78
N ASP A 103 -4.89 10.43 -12.29
CA ASP A 103 -5.52 9.13 -12.03
C ASP A 103 -5.08 8.60 -10.65
N CYS A 104 -5.59 9.25 -9.61
CA CYS A 104 -5.25 8.94 -8.22
C CYS A 104 -5.67 7.51 -7.83
N ALA A 105 -6.68 6.93 -8.48
CA ALA A 105 -7.10 5.56 -8.25
C ALA A 105 -6.03 4.55 -8.72
N THR A 106 -5.50 4.71 -9.93
CA THR A 106 -4.40 3.87 -10.42
C THR A 106 -3.12 4.12 -9.63
N ALA A 107 -2.80 5.38 -9.31
CA ALA A 107 -1.65 5.70 -8.47
C ALA A 107 -1.75 5.03 -7.07
N SER A 108 -2.93 5.07 -6.44
CA SER A 108 -3.17 4.40 -5.15
C SER A 108 -3.04 2.88 -5.26
N ALA A 109 -3.52 2.27 -6.34
CA ALA A 109 -3.35 0.83 -6.59
C ALA A 109 -1.87 0.43 -6.74
N ILE A 110 -1.06 1.24 -7.42
CA ILE A 110 0.39 1.00 -7.54
C ILE A 110 1.09 1.17 -6.19
N VAL A 111 0.72 2.19 -5.40
CA VAL A 111 1.20 2.35 -4.02
C VAL A 111 0.88 1.12 -3.18
N PHE A 112 -0.34 0.59 -3.30
CA PHE A 112 -0.79 -0.59 -2.57
C PHE A 112 0.03 -1.85 -2.94
N LEU A 113 0.23 -2.11 -4.23
CA LEU A 113 1.03 -3.24 -4.68
C LEU A 113 2.49 -3.15 -4.23
N SER A 114 3.07 -1.96 -4.34
CA SER A 114 4.49 -1.73 -4.04
C SER A 114 4.78 -1.72 -2.54
N ASP A 115 3.77 -1.51 -1.68
CA ASP A 115 3.94 -1.30 -0.24
C ASP A 115 4.74 -2.40 0.48
N ARG A 116 4.44 -3.68 0.23
CA ARG A 116 5.13 -4.79 0.90
C ARG A 116 6.61 -4.84 0.51
N PHE A 117 6.91 -4.66 -0.77
CA PHE A 117 8.28 -4.68 -1.29
C PHE A 117 9.08 -3.48 -0.78
N LEU A 118 8.49 -2.29 -0.86
CA LEU A 118 9.12 -1.04 -0.43
C LEU A 118 9.32 -0.95 1.08
N TYR A 119 8.54 -1.68 1.88
CA TYR A 119 8.85 -1.88 3.28
C TYR A 119 10.09 -2.72 3.53
N GLY A 120 10.32 -3.77 2.72
CA GLY A 120 11.56 -4.54 2.78
C GLY A 120 12.80 -3.70 2.41
N LEU A 121 12.62 -2.65 1.60
CA LEU A 121 13.66 -1.70 1.23
C LEU A 121 13.81 -0.51 2.19
N ASP A 122 13.04 -0.45 3.28
CA ASP A 122 13.05 0.65 4.25
C ASP A 122 12.82 2.05 3.62
N VAL A 123 11.87 2.13 2.68
CA VAL A 123 11.43 3.39 2.02
C VAL A 123 9.93 3.61 2.12
N SER A 124 9.29 2.98 3.11
CA SER A 124 7.86 3.15 3.36
C SER A 124 7.48 4.56 3.78
N SER A 125 8.39 5.31 4.41
CA SER A 125 8.10 6.69 4.83
C SER A 125 7.84 7.59 3.62
N GLU A 126 8.64 7.45 2.58
CA GLU A 126 8.53 8.15 1.30
C GLU A 126 7.25 7.74 0.58
N LEU A 127 6.97 6.43 0.50
CA LEU A 127 5.74 5.90 -0.10
C LEU A 127 4.48 6.44 0.61
N LEU A 128 4.49 6.49 1.94
CA LEU A 128 3.37 7.01 2.73
C LEU A 128 3.15 8.51 2.52
N ARG A 129 4.21 9.28 2.23
CA ARG A 129 4.06 10.69 1.84
C ARG A 129 3.35 10.81 0.49
N VAL A 130 3.66 9.94 -0.48
CA VAL A 130 2.95 9.87 -1.76
C VAL A 130 1.48 9.53 -1.54
N ALA A 131 1.18 8.49 -0.76
CA ALA A 131 -0.20 8.12 -0.41
C ALA A 131 -0.99 9.29 0.24
N LYS A 132 -0.34 10.03 1.15
CA LYS A 132 -0.92 11.23 1.76
C LYS A 132 -1.16 12.35 0.74
N GLY A 133 -0.25 12.53 -0.23
CA GLY A 133 -0.41 13.49 -1.31
C GLY A 133 -1.60 13.16 -2.22
N LEU A 134 -1.76 11.88 -2.59
CA LEU A 134 -2.91 11.39 -3.36
C LEU A 134 -4.23 11.69 -2.65
N HIS A 135 -4.31 11.37 -1.35
CA HIS A 135 -5.51 11.65 -0.55
C HIS A 135 -5.81 13.15 -0.43
N LYS A 136 -4.78 14.02 -0.38
CA LYS A 136 -4.99 15.47 -0.40
C LYS A 136 -5.50 15.97 -1.74
N LEU A 137 -4.97 15.43 -2.84
CA LEU A 137 -5.35 15.82 -4.19
C LEU A 137 -6.79 15.39 -4.53
N GLN A 138 -7.15 14.16 -4.13
CA GLN A 138 -8.48 13.62 -4.31
C GLN A 138 -8.90 12.81 -3.06
N PRO A 139 -9.64 13.43 -2.11
CA PRO A 139 -10.03 12.78 -0.85
C PRO A 139 -10.86 11.51 -1.03
N ALA A 140 -11.54 11.37 -2.16
CA ALA A 140 -12.32 10.19 -2.52
C ALA A 140 -11.46 8.98 -2.94
N THR A 141 -10.16 9.16 -3.19
CA THR A 141 -9.27 8.08 -3.60
C THR A 141 -9.14 7.04 -2.48
N PRO A 142 -9.51 5.77 -2.75
CA PRO A 142 -9.43 4.72 -1.76
C PRO A 142 -7.97 4.39 -1.46
N ILE A 143 -7.61 4.36 -0.18
CA ILE A 143 -6.29 3.92 0.31
C ILE A 143 -6.47 2.57 1.01
N ALA A 144 -5.70 1.56 0.58
CA ALA A 144 -5.82 0.22 1.12
C ALA A 144 -5.50 0.13 2.62
N PRO A 145 -6.24 -0.69 3.39
CA PRO A 145 -5.95 -0.94 4.81
C PRO A 145 -4.50 -1.35 5.05
N GLN A 146 -3.88 -2.13 4.17
CA GLN A 146 -2.45 -2.48 4.23
C GLN A 146 -1.54 -1.25 4.35
N VAL A 147 -1.80 -0.19 3.57
CA VAL A 147 -0.99 1.04 3.55
C VAL A 147 -1.24 1.86 4.83
N VAL A 148 -2.47 1.86 5.34
CA VAL A 148 -2.80 2.50 6.64
C VAL A 148 -2.08 1.78 7.79
N ILE A 149 -2.09 0.44 7.77
CA ILE A 149 -1.36 -0.39 8.73
C ILE A 149 0.15 -0.18 8.59
N ARG A 150 0.68 0.07 7.37
CA ARG A 150 2.08 0.45 7.17
C ARG A 150 2.44 1.71 7.95
N GLN A 151 1.57 2.73 7.94
CA GLN A 151 1.78 3.95 8.72
C GLN A 151 1.85 3.67 10.23
N ALA A 152 1.07 2.71 10.74
CA ALA A 152 1.17 2.28 12.13
C ALA A 152 2.52 1.61 12.42
N ARG A 153 2.99 0.70 11.54
CA ARG A 153 4.30 0.04 11.68
C ARG A 153 5.47 1.03 11.66
N VAL A 154 5.46 1.99 10.73
CA VAL A 154 6.49 3.05 10.67
C VAL A 154 6.44 3.94 11.92
N SER A 155 5.24 4.26 12.42
CA SER A 155 5.10 5.03 13.67
C SER A 155 5.64 4.25 14.87
N MET A 156 5.35 2.95 14.94
CA MET A 156 5.89 2.05 15.97
C MET A 156 7.42 1.99 15.93
N HIS A 157 8.01 1.86 14.74
CA HIS A 157 9.48 1.79 14.58
C HIS A 157 10.18 3.10 14.93
N SER A 158 9.52 4.24 14.72
CA SER A 158 10.03 5.57 15.09
C SER A 158 9.73 5.98 16.54
N GLY A 159 9.25 5.06 17.39
CA GLY A 159 8.92 5.33 18.80
C GLY A 159 7.61 6.11 19.02
N LYS A 160 6.86 6.43 17.97
CA LYS A 160 5.57 7.13 18.02
C LYS A 160 4.43 6.16 18.34
N LEU A 161 4.50 5.52 19.52
CA LEU A 161 3.62 4.42 19.91
C LEU A 161 2.15 4.84 20.02
N LEU A 162 1.86 6.00 20.62
CA LEU A 162 0.49 6.54 20.70
C LEU A 162 -0.15 6.74 19.31
N LYS A 163 0.65 7.21 18.34
CA LYS A 163 0.18 7.37 16.96
C LYS A 163 -0.11 6.03 16.30
N ALA A 164 0.78 5.05 16.48
CA ALA A 164 0.55 3.70 15.97
C ALA A 164 -0.71 3.09 16.58
N GLU A 165 -0.87 3.22 17.88
CA GLU A 165 -2.00 2.69 18.64
C GLU A 165 -3.33 3.33 18.25
N TYR A 166 -3.36 4.65 18.00
CA TYR A 166 -4.56 5.34 17.53
C TYR A 166 -5.03 4.78 16.18
N ILE A 167 -4.12 4.59 15.23
CA ILE A 167 -4.42 4.04 13.90
C ILE A 167 -4.99 2.61 14.04
N LEU A 168 -4.31 1.75 14.82
CA LEU A 168 -4.73 0.36 15.00
C LEU A 168 -6.07 0.27 15.74
N SER A 169 -6.24 1.06 16.80
CA SER A 169 -7.49 1.09 17.58
C SER A 169 -8.67 1.52 16.74
N SER A 170 -8.49 2.55 15.89
CA SER A 170 -9.54 3.00 14.97
C SER A 170 -9.95 1.91 13.98
N LEU A 171 -9.00 1.16 13.42
CA LEU A 171 -9.30 0.04 12.53
C LEU A 171 -9.97 -1.12 13.27
N ILE A 172 -9.58 -1.39 14.53
CA ILE A 172 -10.20 -2.44 15.35
C ILE A 172 -11.64 -2.07 15.73
N SER A 173 -11.86 -0.87 16.25
CA SER A 173 -13.17 -0.45 16.77
C SER A 173 -14.20 -0.18 15.68
N ASN A 174 -13.75 0.15 14.46
CA ASN A 174 -14.62 0.50 13.34
C ASN A 174 -14.69 -0.60 12.27
N SER A 175 -14.56 -1.87 12.65
CA SER A 175 -14.67 -3.02 11.74
C SER A 175 -13.80 -2.90 10.49
N GLY A 176 -12.56 -2.44 10.65
CA GLY A 176 -11.59 -2.23 9.58
C GLY A 176 -11.88 -1.03 8.67
N ALA A 177 -12.94 -0.27 8.87
CA ALA A 177 -13.30 0.84 7.99
C ALA A 177 -12.20 1.91 7.93
N THR A 178 -11.84 2.32 6.71
CA THR A 178 -10.82 3.34 6.47
C THR A 178 -11.09 4.12 5.19
N GLY A 179 -11.21 5.43 5.30
CA GLY A 179 -11.48 6.32 4.16
C GLY A 179 -12.66 5.84 3.32
N THR A 180 -12.47 5.79 2.00
CA THR A 180 -13.45 5.31 1.01
C THR A 180 -13.22 3.86 0.58
N TRP A 181 -12.43 3.08 1.34
CA TRP A 181 -12.16 1.68 1.02
C TRP A 181 -13.42 0.82 1.21
N LEU A 182 -13.77 0.05 0.17
CA LEU A 182 -14.91 -0.87 0.20
C LEU A 182 -14.42 -2.31 0.30
N TYR A 183 -14.93 -3.02 1.31
CA TYR A 183 -14.67 -4.44 1.50
C TYR A 183 -15.63 -5.26 0.63
N ARG A 184 -15.10 -6.29 -0.05
CA ARG A 184 -15.91 -7.23 -0.83
C ARG A 184 -16.62 -8.25 0.04
N ASN A 185 -15.97 -8.65 1.14
CA ASN A 185 -16.50 -9.63 2.08
C ASN A 185 -16.34 -9.13 3.53
N GLU A 186 -17.21 -9.58 4.43
CA GLU A 186 -17.07 -9.29 5.87
C GLU A 186 -15.82 -9.96 6.47
N SER A 187 -15.39 -11.11 5.93
CA SER A 187 -14.18 -11.80 6.35
C SER A 187 -12.91 -10.95 6.17
N ASP A 188 -12.88 -10.09 5.15
CA ASP A 188 -11.76 -9.18 4.89
C ASP A 188 -11.62 -8.13 6.00
N LYS A 189 -12.74 -7.68 6.59
CA LYS A 189 -12.72 -6.77 7.74
C LYS A 189 -12.14 -7.46 8.97
N VAL A 190 -12.57 -8.70 9.24
CA VAL A 190 -12.02 -9.53 10.32
C VAL A 190 -10.52 -9.74 10.13
N LEU A 191 -10.08 -10.03 8.90
CA LEU A 191 -8.65 -10.15 8.57
C LEU A 191 -7.87 -8.88 8.92
N VAL A 192 -8.39 -7.70 8.55
CA VAL A 192 -7.77 -6.41 8.89
C VAL A 192 -7.69 -6.21 10.40
N GLN A 193 -8.76 -6.50 11.14
CA GLN A 193 -8.77 -6.39 12.60
C GLN A 193 -7.75 -7.34 13.25
N SER A 194 -7.69 -8.60 12.80
CA SER A 194 -6.74 -9.61 13.29
C SER A 194 -5.30 -9.17 13.09
N VAL A 195 -4.96 -8.61 11.93
CA VAL A 195 -3.62 -8.04 11.66
C VAL A 195 -3.34 -6.84 12.59
N CYS A 196 -4.35 -5.99 12.84
CA CYS A 196 -4.17 -4.85 13.75
C CYS A 196 -3.92 -5.29 15.20
N ILE A 197 -4.67 -6.28 15.69
CA ILE A 197 -4.49 -6.85 17.04
C ILE A 197 -3.10 -7.48 17.16
N GLN A 198 -2.63 -8.18 16.13
CA GLN A 198 -1.28 -8.74 16.11
C GLN A 198 -0.22 -7.65 16.28
N ILE A 199 -0.32 -6.53 15.56
CA ILE A 199 0.64 -5.42 15.67
C ILE A 199 0.54 -4.75 17.04
N ARG A 200 -0.67 -4.63 17.60
CA ARG A 200 -0.87 -4.13 18.96
C ARG A 200 -0.14 -5.01 19.99
N GLY A 201 -0.21 -6.34 19.83
CA GLY A 201 0.59 -7.28 20.61
C GLY A 201 2.10 -7.04 20.48
N GLN A 202 2.60 -6.74 19.28
CA GLN A 202 4.01 -6.37 19.05
C GLN A 202 4.40 -5.06 19.76
N ILE A 203 3.51 -4.07 19.78
CA ILE A 203 3.73 -2.80 20.51
C ILE A 203 3.85 -3.06 22.02
N LEU A 204 2.94 -3.85 22.59
CA LEU A 204 2.97 -4.21 24.02
C LEU A 204 4.23 -5.00 24.39
N GLN A 205 4.65 -5.93 23.53
CA GLN A 205 5.89 -6.66 23.70
C GLN A 205 7.11 -5.71 23.72
N LYS A 206 7.16 -4.72 22.81
CA LYS A 206 8.22 -3.69 22.81
C LYS A 206 8.23 -2.83 24.07
N LEU A 207 7.08 -2.63 24.70
CA LEU A 207 6.95 -1.92 25.97
C LEU A 207 7.28 -2.78 27.21
N GLY A 208 7.65 -4.05 27.03
CA GLY A 208 7.89 -4.98 28.13
C GLY A 208 6.61 -5.47 28.81
N MET A 209 5.44 -5.14 28.28
CA MET A 209 4.14 -5.56 28.79
C MET A 209 3.78 -6.92 28.19
N VAL A 210 4.16 -8.01 28.86
CA VAL A 210 3.81 -9.37 28.43
C VAL A 210 2.35 -9.65 28.79
N VAL A 211 1.42 -9.36 27.88
CA VAL A 211 0.02 -9.78 28.03
C VAL A 211 -0.15 -11.11 27.30
N LYS A 212 -0.19 -12.22 28.06
CA LYS A 212 -0.37 -13.60 27.54
C LYS A 212 -1.59 -13.76 26.60
N HIS A 213 -2.58 -12.86 26.64
CA HIS A 213 -3.82 -12.93 25.86
C HIS A 213 -3.78 -12.29 24.46
N LEU A 214 -2.83 -11.40 24.14
CA LEU A 214 -2.83 -10.65 22.87
C LEU A 214 -1.87 -11.21 21.79
N LEU A 215 -0.99 -12.15 22.15
CA LEU A 215 -0.08 -12.81 21.21
C LEU A 215 -0.74 -13.97 20.43
N CYS A 216 -1.99 -14.33 20.75
CA CYS A 216 -2.68 -15.46 20.15
C CYS A 216 -4.11 -15.18 19.60
N PRO A 217 -4.36 -14.16 18.74
CA PRO A 217 -5.62 -14.10 17.98
C PRO A 217 -5.58 -14.92 16.68
N ARG A 218 -4.43 -15.47 16.29
CA ARG A 218 -4.24 -16.16 14.99
C ARG A 218 -4.89 -17.56 14.92
N LEU A 219 -5.51 -18.03 15.99
CA LEU A 219 -5.98 -19.41 16.18
C LEU A 219 -7.47 -19.52 16.53
N ILE A 220 -8.24 -18.44 16.45
CA ILE A 220 -9.70 -18.46 16.64
C ILE A 220 -10.37 -17.98 15.36
#